data_AF-A0A5J5ASV2-F1
#
_entry.id   AF-A0A5J5ASV2-F1
#
_cell.length_a   1.000
_cell.length_b   1.000
_cell.length_c   1.000
_cell.angle_alpha   90.00
_cell.angle_beta   90.00
_cell.angle_gamma   90.00
#
_symmetry.space_group_name_H-M   'P 1'
#
loop_
_entity.id
_entity.type
_entity.pdbx_description
1 polymer ?
#
loop_
_entity_poly.entity_id
_entity_poly.type
_entity_poly.pdbx_seq_one_letter_code
_entity_poly.pdbx_strand_id
1 'polypeptide(L)'
;MTEKIKDRSNGDVAVDHHNRYKEDVEIMKGIGMDAYRFSISWSKILRNGKLSGVKNQDGIDYYNNLLKELQDKGALAPGRCSAPTKHVGGVLGWGRYSCWQQLSFSNGEDLANNETFCVINDQIHAHARGHRQRTYIGGDSSTEPYTVAHNQLLAHAAVVKLYNQNYKASQKGKIGITNVTKWMIPYSESKKDHDAAQRAIDFVFGWDGVKVKGYFAWSLLDNFEWSEGYTVRFGINYINYKDGLKRLPKDSSKWFKESLKST
;
A
#
# COMPACT_ATOMS: atom_id res chain seq x y z
N MET A 1 -13.05 -2.46 -19.23
CA MET A 1 -12.03 -2.82 -18.20
C MET A 1 -12.45 -4.02 -17.36
N THR A 2 -13.72 -4.15 -16.98
CA THR A 2 -14.27 -5.32 -16.26
C THR A 2 -14.08 -6.66 -16.98
N GLU A 3 -14.06 -6.66 -18.31
CA GLU A 3 -13.87 -7.88 -19.12
C GLU A 3 -12.56 -8.64 -18.83
N LYS A 4 -11.55 -7.96 -18.30
CA LYS A 4 -10.26 -8.57 -17.92
C LYS A 4 -10.21 -9.04 -16.46
N ILE A 5 -11.27 -8.80 -15.69
CA ILE A 5 -11.41 -9.25 -14.31
C ILE A 5 -12.16 -10.58 -14.31
N LYS A 6 -11.67 -11.55 -13.55
CA LYS A 6 -12.16 -12.95 -13.56
C LYS A 6 -13.66 -13.09 -13.34
N ASP A 7 -14.22 -12.32 -12.42
CA ASP A 7 -15.67 -12.28 -12.13
C ASP A 7 -16.37 -11.07 -12.78
N ARG A 8 -15.68 -10.34 -13.65
CA ARG A 8 -16.14 -9.11 -14.30
C ARG A 8 -16.57 -7.99 -13.35
N SER A 9 -16.14 -8.03 -12.09
CA SER A 9 -16.40 -6.98 -11.11
C SER A 9 -15.45 -5.79 -11.26
N ASN A 10 -15.66 -4.77 -10.42
CA ASN A 10 -14.80 -3.59 -10.34
C ASN A 10 -14.68 -3.10 -8.87
N GLY A 11 -13.84 -2.08 -8.67
CA GLY A 11 -13.59 -1.45 -7.37
C GLY A 11 -14.39 -0.16 -7.12
N ASP A 12 -15.49 0.11 -7.84
CA ASP A 12 -16.22 1.38 -7.74
C ASP A 12 -16.77 1.59 -6.32
N VAL A 13 -17.29 0.52 -5.70
CA VAL A 13 -17.75 0.50 -4.30
C VAL A 13 -16.73 -0.19 -3.40
N ALA A 14 -16.14 -1.31 -3.83
CA ALA A 14 -15.25 -2.14 -3.01
C ALA A 14 -15.91 -2.55 -1.68
N VAL A 15 -15.24 -2.26 -0.55
CA VAL A 15 -15.77 -2.48 0.80
C VAL A 15 -16.44 -1.22 1.36
N ASP A 16 -16.60 -0.19 0.54
CA ASP A 16 -17.16 1.10 0.94
C ASP A 16 -16.38 1.76 2.10
N HIS A 17 -15.06 1.53 2.16
CA HIS A 17 -14.18 2.06 3.21
C HIS A 17 -14.27 3.58 3.32
N HIS A 18 -14.51 4.27 2.19
CA HIS A 18 -14.62 5.73 2.17
C HIS A 18 -15.73 6.25 3.10
N ASN A 19 -16.87 5.55 3.16
CA ASN A 19 -17.99 5.94 4.00
C ASN A 19 -17.99 5.22 5.36
N ARG A 20 -17.23 4.13 5.50
CA ARG A 20 -17.29 3.21 6.64
C ARG A 20 -15.98 3.07 7.43
N TYR A 21 -15.00 3.93 7.16
CA TYR A 21 -13.70 3.84 7.81
C TYR A 21 -13.77 3.84 9.34
N LYS A 22 -14.76 4.50 9.95
CA LYS A 22 -14.97 4.48 11.41
C LYS A 22 -15.27 3.08 11.92
N GLU A 23 -16.17 2.34 11.25
CA GLU A 23 -16.46 0.93 11.57
C GLU A 23 -15.19 0.07 11.43
N ASP A 24 -14.42 0.31 10.37
CA ASP A 24 -13.21 -0.45 10.10
C ASP A 24 -12.10 -0.17 11.13
N VAL A 25 -11.98 1.09 11.61
CA VAL A 25 -11.08 1.47 12.71
C VAL A 25 -11.53 0.82 14.03
N GLU A 26 -12.83 0.82 14.33
CA GLU A 26 -13.37 0.15 15.52
C GLU A 26 -13.07 -1.35 15.53
N ILE A 27 -13.25 -2.03 14.39
CA ILE A 27 -12.90 -3.46 14.26
C ILE A 27 -11.41 -3.67 14.54
N MET A 28 -10.56 -2.86 13.92
CA MET A 28 -9.12 -2.93 14.10
C MET A 28 -8.72 -2.76 15.58
N LYS A 29 -9.30 -1.77 16.26
CA LYS A 29 -9.10 -1.56 17.69
C LYS A 29 -9.67 -2.69 18.54
N GLY A 30 -10.82 -3.22 18.18
CA GLY A 30 -11.46 -4.35 18.85
C GLY A 30 -10.65 -5.64 18.78
N ILE A 31 -9.77 -5.77 17.78
CA ILE A 31 -8.76 -6.84 17.66
C ILE A 31 -7.50 -6.54 18.48
N GLY A 32 -7.24 -5.28 18.82
CA GLY A 32 -6.04 -4.87 19.58
C GLY A 32 -4.85 -4.50 18.69
N MET A 33 -5.08 -4.22 17.41
CA MET A 33 -4.01 -3.75 16.52
C MET A 33 -3.58 -2.31 16.88
N ASP A 34 -2.30 -2.04 16.69
CA ASP A 34 -1.61 -0.82 17.13
C ASP A 34 -1.10 0.05 15.96
N ALA A 35 -1.26 -0.43 14.72
CA ALA A 35 -0.89 0.28 13.50
C ALA A 35 -1.79 -0.11 12.33
N TYR A 36 -2.15 0.88 11.49
CA TYR A 36 -2.91 0.66 10.25
C TYR A 36 -2.13 1.13 9.03
N ARG A 37 -1.82 0.20 8.14
CA ARG A 37 -1.23 0.51 6.83
C ARG A 37 -2.32 0.62 5.77
N PHE A 38 -2.56 1.83 5.27
CA PHE A 38 -3.52 2.10 4.20
C PHE A 38 -2.87 2.85 3.02
N SER A 39 -3.64 3.23 2.00
CA SER A 39 -3.12 3.92 0.81
C SER A 39 -3.82 5.24 0.58
N ILE A 40 -3.09 6.23 0.06
CA ILE A 40 -3.69 7.48 -0.41
C ILE A 40 -3.87 7.38 -1.92
N SER A 41 -5.13 7.43 -2.34
CA SER A 41 -5.52 7.48 -3.75
C SER A 41 -5.15 8.84 -4.35
N TRP A 42 -4.25 8.81 -5.33
CA TRP A 42 -3.80 10.00 -6.05
C TRP A 42 -4.96 10.72 -6.73
N SER A 43 -5.85 9.99 -7.41
CA SER A 43 -6.98 10.55 -8.15
C SER A 43 -8.04 11.17 -7.23
N LYS A 44 -8.13 10.75 -5.98
CA LYS A 44 -8.99 11.40 -4.97
C LYS A 44 -8.46 12.76 -4.53
N ILE A 45 -7.15 13.01 -4.60
CA ILE A 45 -6.54 14.30 -4.24
C ILE A 45 -6.37 15.20 -5.46
N LEU A 46 -5.94 14.61 -6.57
CA LEU A 46 -5.60 15.27 -7.82
C LEU A 46 -6.41 14.64 -8.95
N ARG A 47 -7.66 15.09 -9.12
CA ARG A 47 -8.61 14.53 -10.10
C ARG A 47 -8.05 14.50 -11.52
N ASN A 48 -7.30 15.55 -11.89
CA ASN A 48 -6.70 15.66 -13.22
C ASN A 48 -5.28 15.07 -13.30
N GLY A 49 -4.78 14.50 -12.20
CA GLY A 49 -3.42 13.96 -12.10
C GLY A 49 -2.30 15.01 -12.25
N LYS A 50 -2.65 16.30 -12.37
CA LYS A 50 -1.75 17.43 -12.54
C LYS A 50 -1.69 18.26 -11.27
N LEU A 51 -0.54 18.88 -11.08
CA LEU A 51 -0.15 19.53 -9.83
C LEU A 51 -0.42 21.03 -9.86
N SER A 52 -0.47 21.59 -11.06
CA SER A 52 -1.03 22.90 -11.35
C SER A 52 -2.56 22.96 -11.27
N GLY A 53 -3.22 21.84 -10.97
CA GLY A 53 -4.68 21.76 -10.87
C GLY A 53 -5.19 22.06 -9.46
N VAL A 54 -6.46 22.46 -9.36
CA VAL A 54 -7.17 22.61 -8.09
C VAL A 54 -7.18 21.27 -7.34
N LYS A 55 -6.76 21.30 -6.07
CA LYS A 55 -6.80 20.12 -5.19
C LYS A 55 -8.26 19.78 -4.87
N ASN A 56 -8.56 18.49 -4.78
CA ASN A 56 -9.88 18.05 -4.31
C ASN A 56 -9.92 18.04 -2.78
N GLN A 57 -10.50 19.09 -2.19
CA GLN A 57 -10.52 19.28 -0.73
C GLN A 57 -11.24 18.13 -0.02
N ASP A 58 -12.38 17.64 -0.54
CA ASP A 58 -13.09 16.48 0.02
C ASP A 58 -12.20 15.24 0.17
N GLY A 59 -11.28 15.05 -0.79
CA GLY A 59 -10.32 13.95 -0.74
C GLY A 59 -9.29 14.13 0.36
N ILE A 60 -8.83 15.36 0.59
CA ILE A 60 -7.90 15.72 1.67
C ILE A 60 -8.60 15.54 3.02
N ASP A 61 -9.81 16.09 3.17
CA ASP A 61 -10.60 16.03 4.39
C ASP A 61 -10.89 14.59 4.79
N TYR A 62 -11.18 13.71 3.83
CA TYR A 62 -11.34 12.29 4.08
C TYR A 62 -10.13 11.66 4.78
N TYR A 63 -8.90 11.88 4.28
CA TYR A 63 -7.71 11.28 4.90
C TYR A 63 -7.36 11.95 6.23
N ASN A 64 -7.57 13.26 6.36
CA ASN A 64 -7.39 13.95 7.64
C ASN A 64 -8.34 13.39 8.70
N ASN A 65 -9.61 13.17 8.35
CA ASN A 65 -10.59 12.55 9.25
C ASN A 65 -10.24 11.10 9.59
N LEU A 66 -9.74 10.31 8.63
CA LEU A 66 -9.26 8.95 8.88
C LEU A 66 -8.06 8.93 9.84
N LEU A 67 -7.06 9.79 9.61
CA LEU A 67 -5.89 9.90 10.48
C LEU A 67 -6.30 10.32 11.89
N LYS A 68 -7.20 11.31 12.00
CA LYS A 68 -7.72 11.77 13.29
C LYS A 68 -8.45 10.64 14.03
N GLU A 69 -9.32 9.88 13.35
CA GLU A 69 -10.03 8.74 13.97
C GLU A 69 -9.04 7.68 14.47
N LEU A 70 -8.00 7.37 13.68
CA LEU A 70 -6.96 6.43 14.09
C LEU A 70 -6.15 6.94 15.31
N GLN A 71 -5.88 8.25 15.39
CA GLN A 71 -5.19 8.87 16.53
C GLN A 71 -6.05 8.86 17.78
N ASP A 72 -7.30 9.34 17.67
CA ASP A 72 -8.25 9.42 18.78
C ASP A 72 -8.48 8.04 19.42
N LYS A 73 -8.42 6.98 18.61
CA LYS A 73 -8.61 5.59 19.05
C LYS A 73 -7.32 4.90 19.51
N GLY A 74 -6.18 5.60 19.52
CA GLY A 74 -4.88 5.02 19.86
C GLY A 74 -4.47 3.89 18.91
N ALA A 75 -4.97 3.91 17.68
CA ALA A 75 -4.61 3.03 16.58
C ALA A 75 -3.33 3.49 15.85
N LEU A 76 -2.78 4.63 16.28
CA LEU A 76 -1.50 5.20 15.89
C LEU A 76 -0.69 5.50 17.15
N ALA A 77 0.03 4.49 17.65
CA ALA A 77 1.00 4.74 18.71
C ALA A 77 2.15 5.63 18.16
N PRO A 78 2.67 6.60 18.94
CA PRO A 78 3.77 7.46 18.52
C PRO A 78 4.97 6.62 18.01
N GLY A 79 5.36 6.82 16.75
CA GLY A 79 6.47 6.08 16.12
C GLY A 79 6.13 4.72 15.51
N ARG A 80 4.85 4.32 15.46
CA ARG A 80 4.35 3.13 14.74
C ARG A 80 3.57 3.54 13.47
N CYS A 81 3.70 2.74 12.43
CA CYS A 81 3.45 3.15 11.04
C CYS A 81 1.97 3.33 10.67
N SER A 82 1.56 4.54 10.33
CA SER A 82 0.61 4.82 9.23
C SER A 82 1.44 5.06 7.97
N ALA A 83 1.56 4.04 7.12
CA ALA A 83 2.21 4.23 5.83
C ALA A 83 1.13 4.40 4.76
N PRO A 84 0.73 5.62 4.37
CA PRO A 84 -0.05 5.81 3.16
C PRO A 84 0.82 5.38 1.97
N THR A 85 0.46 4.28 1.31
CA THR A 85 1.10 3.88 0.05
C THR A 85 0.40 4.52 -1.15
N LYS A 86 1.15 4.83 -2.21
CA LYS A 86 0.56 5.37 -3.45
C LYS A 86 -0.05 4.25 -4.30
N HIS A 87 -1.25 4.51 -4.82
CA HIS A 87 -1.82 3.79 -5.96
C HIS A 87 -1.84 4.73 -7.17
N VAL A 88 -1.08 4.40 -8.22
CA VAL A 88 -1.09 5.16 -9.48
C VAL A 88 -1.56 4.23 -10.60
N GLY A 89 -2.81 4.40 -11.03
CA GLY A 89 -3.27 3.89 -12.31
C GLY A 89 -2.82 4.86 -13.41
N GLY A 90 -1.77 4.49 -14.15
CA GLY A 90 -1.27 5.28 -15.28
C GLY A 90 0.16 4.87 -15.65
N VAL A 91 0.30 4.10 -16.72
CA VAL A 91 1.49 3.27 -17.01
C VAL A 91 2.60 4.00 -17.79
N LEU A 92 2.34 5.09 -18.51
CA LEU A 92 3.38 5.69 -19.35
C LEU A 92 3.33 7.23 -19.26
N GLY A 93 4.36 7.82 -18.66
CA GLY A 93 4.51 9.27 -18.59
C GLY A 93 5.52 9.72 -17.57
N TRP A 94 6.77 9.89 -18.00
CA TRP A 94 7.78 10.71 -17.33
C TRP A 94 7.16 12.08 -17.02
N GLY A 95 7.00 12.42 -15.73
CA GLY A 95 6.52 13.75 -15.31
C GLY A 95 5.48 13.81 -14.18
N ARG A 96 5.00 12.69 -13.61
CA ARG A 96 3.87 12.72 -12.64
C ARG A 96 4.20 12.37 -11.18
N TYR A 97 5.47 12.16 -10.84
CA TYR A 97 5.82 11.60 -9.53
C TYR A 97 6.18 12.62 -8.44
N SER A 98 6.46 13.87 -8.82
CA SER A 98 7.11 14.87 -7.95
C SER A 98 6.17 15.68 -7.05
N CYS A 99 4.99 16.11 -7.47
CA CYS A 99 4.31 17.17 -6.70
C CYS A 99 3.17 16.79 -5.75
N TRP A 100 2.85 15.51 -5.49
CA TRP A 100 2.08 15.19 -4.27
C TRP A 100 2.89 15.39 -3.00
N GLN A 101 4.23 15.25 -3.09
CA GLN A 101 5.10 15.60 -1.98
C GLN A 101 4.88 17.03 -1.51
N GLN A 102 4.72 18.00 -2.41
CA GLN A 102 4.58 19.40 -2.01
C GLN A 102 3.22 19.70 -1.34
N LEU A 103 2.21 18.84 -1.51
CA LEU A 103 0.82 19.12 -1.17
C LEU A 103 0.38 18.61 0.21
N SER A 104 0.87 17.46 0.67
CA SER A 104 0.62 16.97 2.05
C SER A 104 1.32 17.82 3.11
N PHE A 105 2.38 18.51 2.72
CA PHE A 105 3.19 19.28 3.64
C PHE A 105 2.99 20.81 3.53
N SER A 106 2.13 21.29 2.63
CA SER A 106 1.85 22.73 2.44
C SER A 106 0.62 23.25 3.20
N ASN A 107 -0.23 22.36 3.73
CA ASN A 107 -1.56 22.74 4.23
C ASN A 107 -1.64 22.96 5.75
N GLY A 108 -0.51 23.06 6.47
CA GLY A 108 -0.45 23.67 7.81
C GLY A 108 -1.10 22.91 8.99
N GLU A 109 -1.89 21.86 8.75
CA GLU A 109 -2.41 20.99 9.81
C GLU A 109 -1.61 19.68 9.85
N ASP A 110 -0.55 19.70 10.66
CA ASP A 110 0.47 18.65 10.74
C ASP A 110 -0.04 17.46 11.59
N LEU A 111 -1.02 16.73 11.07
CA LEU A 111 -1.56 15.54 11.75
C LEU A 111 -0.59 14.35 11.72
N ALA A 112 0.44 14.34 10.88
CA ALA A 112 1.30 13.16 10.68
C ALA A 112 2.63 13.16 11.47
N ASN A 113 2.65 13.81 12.64
CA ASN A 113 3.84 13.89 13.48
C ASN A 113 4.26 12.48 13.97
N ASN A 114 5.54 12.13 13.79
CA ASN A 114 6.16 10.83 14.09
C ASN A 114 5.70 9.62 13.25
N GLU A 115 5.07 9.82 12.09
CA GLU A 115 4.57 8.71 11.25
C GLU A 115 5.62 8.12 10.29
N THR A 116 5.37 6.93 9.74
CA THR A 116 6.28 6.25 8.79
C THR A 116 5.63 6.15 7.41
N PHE A 117 6.18 6.83 6.40
CA PHE A 117 5.64 6.87 5.04
C PHE A 117 6.27 5.83 4.12
N CYS A 118 5.46 5.32 3.17
CA CYS A 118 5.94 4.48 2.09
C CYS A 118 5.55 5.07 0.73
N VAL A 119 6.55 5.37 -0.10
CA VAL A 119 6.30 6.09 -1.35
C VAL A 119 5.72 5.18 -2.45
N ILE A 120 6.16 3.92 -2.49
CA ILE A 120 5.87 2.98 -3.57
C ILE A 120 5.59 1.61 -2.96
N ASN A 121 4.49 0.98 -3.39
CA ASN A 121 4.15 -0.39 -3.03
C ASN A 121 4.07 -1.23 -4.32
N ASP A 122 4.97 -2.21 -4.44
CA ASP A 122 4.86 -3.36 -5.34
C ASP A 122 4.59 -3.09 -6.85
N GLN A 123 4.91 -1.90 -7.35
CA GLN A 123 4.54 -1.52 -8.71
C GLN A 123 5.36 -2.25 -9.79
N ILE A 124 6.61 -2.67 -9.51
CA ILE A 124 7.44 -3.45 -10.44
C ILE A 124 6.81 -4.83 -10.69
N HIS A 125 6.40 -5.54 -9.63
CA HIS A 125 5.68 -6.80 -9.80
C HIS A 125 4.30 -6.58 -10.41
N ALA A 126 3.60 -5.49 -10.10
CA ALA A 126 2.31 -5.19 -10.73
C ALA A 126 2.47 -4.99 -12.25
N HIS A 127 3.51 -4.27 -12.68
CA HIS A 127 3.80 -4.05 -14.11
C HIS A 127 4.20 -5.36 -14.81
N ALA A 128 5.16 -6.09 -14.25
CA ALA A 128 5.59 -7.37 -14.79
C ALA A 128 4.44 -8.38 -14.82
N ARG A 129 3.59 -8.42 -13.77
CA ARG A 129 2.38 -9.24 -13.74
C ARG A 129 1.37 -8.81 -14.79
N GLY A 130 1.17 -7.51 -15.02
CA GLY A 130 0.16 -7.09 -15.98
C GLY A 130 0.54 -7.35 -17.44
N HIS A 131 1.83 -7.34 -17.79
CA HIS A 131 2.28 -7.86 -19.08
C HIS A 131 2.11 -9.39 -19.15
N ARG A 132 2.51 -10.12 -18.10
CA ARG A 132 2.44 -11.59 -18.05
C ARG A 132 1.01 -12.13 -18.07
N GLN A 133 0.07 -11.44 -17.41
CA GLN A 133 -1.35 -11.78 -17.35
C GLN A 133 -2.15 -11.18 -18.51
N ARG A 134 -1.51 -10.50 -19.48
CA ARG A 134 -2.16 -9.77 -20.59
C ARG A 134 -3.25 -8.78 -20.14
N THR A 135 -3.13 -8.26 -18.91
CA THR A 135 -4.09 -7.28 -18.39
C THR A 135 -3.83 -5.90 -18.99
N TYR A 136 -2.60 -5.59 -19.45
CA TYR A 136 -2.31 -4.42 -20.29
C TYR A 136 -2.64 -4.65 -21.78
N ILE A 137 -2.90 -3.58 -22.52
CA ILE A 137 -3.08 -3.59 -23.98
C ILE A 137 -1.81 -2.97 -24.58
N GLY A 138 -0.93 -3.79 -25.17
CA GLY A 138 0.34 -3.35 -25.75
C GLY A 138 1.50 -3.19 -24.74
N GLY A 139 2.70 -2.90 -25.28
CA GLY A 139 3.93 -2.61 -24.53
C GLY A 139 5.03 -3.67 -24.64
N ASP A 140 6.29 -3.24 -24.49
CA ASP A 140 7.47 -4.11 -24.52
C ASP A 140 7.86 -4.63 -23.12
N SER A 141 7.50 -5.88 -22.85
CA SER A 141 7.79 -6.56 -21.58
C SER A 141 9.29 -6.76 -21.28
N SER A 142 10.17 -6.58 -22.29
CA SER A 142 11.62 -6.72 -22.11
C SER A 142 12.30 -5.43 -21.65
N THR A 143 11.66 -4.26 -21.80
CA THR A 143 12.28 -2.95 -21.51
C THR A 143 11.43 -2.07 -20.60
N GLU A 144 10.10 -2.10 -20.74
CA GLU A 144 9.18 -1.24 -19.98
C GLU A 144 9.25 -1.51 -18.46
N PRO A 145 9.28 -2.76 -17.96
CA PRO A 145 9.39 -3.01 -16.53
C PRO A 145 10.63 -2.37 -15.89
N TYR A 146 11.77 -2.37 -16.60
CA TYR A 146 13.01 -1.76 -16.12
C TYR A 146 12.95 -0.24 -16.16
N THR A 147 12.36 0.34 -17.21
CA THR A 147 12.16 1.79 -17.32
C THR A 147 11.23 2.30 -16.22
N VAL A 148 10.16 1.57 -15.93
CA VAL A 148 9.23 1.89 -14.84
C VAL A 148 9.91 1.75 -13.48
N ALA A 149 10.66 0.67 -13.25
CA ALA A 149 11.44 0.47 -12.02
C ALA A 149 12.45 1.61 -11.78
N HIS A 150 13.21 1.99 -12.80
CA HIS A 150 14.18 3.07 -12.72
C HIS A 150 13.51 4.40 -12.32
N ASN A 151 12.41 4.75 -12.99
CA ASN A 151 11.65 5.96 -12.68
C ASN A 151 11.06 5.96 -11.28
N GLN A 152 10.65 4.79 -10.79
CA GLN A 152 10.15 4.63 -9.43
C GLN A 152 11.24 4.86 -8.39
N LEU A 153 12.44 4.34 -8.62
CA LEU A 153 13.59 4.59 -7.74
C LEU A 153 13.99 6.08 -7.73
N LEU A 154 14.03 6.74 -8.91
CA LEU A 154 14.28 8.18 -9.00
C LEU A 154 13.20 8.99 -8.29
N ALA A 155 11.93 8.64 -8.49
CA ALA A 155 10.81 9.27 -7.81
C ALA A 155 10.95 9.11 -6.30
N HIS A 156 11.20 7.90 -5.79
CA HIS A 156 11.42 7.61 -4.38
C HIS A 156 12.57 8.46 -3.81
N ALA A 157 13.73 8.48 -4.47
CA ALA A 157 14.88 9.25 -4.04
C ALA A 157 14.58 10.76 -3.96
N ALA A 158 13.85 11.31 -4.94
CA ALA A 158 13.40 12.71 -4.91
C ALA A 158 12.49 13.01 -3.71
N VAL A 159 11.57 12.09 -3.38
CA VAL A 159 10.70 12.22 -2.19
C VAL A 159 11.49 12.23 -0.91
N VAL A 160 12.40 11.26 -0.76
CA VAL A 160 13.21 11.10 0.45
C VAL A 160 14.07 12.33 0.66
N LYS A 161 14.69 12.86 -0.40
CA LYS A 161 15.46 14.10 -0.35
C LYS A 161 14.60 15.26 0.14
N LEU A 162 13.43 15.47 -0.47
CA LEU A 162 12.53 16.56 -0.07
C LEU A 162 12.06 16.40 1.39
N TYR A 163 11.67 15.20 1.81
CA TYR A 163 11.24 14.91 3.17
C TYR A 163 12.34 15.23 4.18
N ASN A 164 13.56 14.78 3.92
CA ASN A 164 14.70 15.02 4.79
C ASN A 164 15.07 16.51 4.89
N GLN A 165 14.94 17.26 3.81
CA GLN A 165 15.28 18.69 3.78
C GLN A 165 14.24 19.57 4.47
N ASN A 166 12.95 19.26 4.30
CA ASN A 166 11.89 20.21 4.65
C ASN A 166 11.04 19.79 5.85
N TYR A 167 10.94 18.49 6.17
CA TYR A 167 9.92 17.98 7.10
C TYR A 167 10.45 17.05 8.18
N LYS A 168 11.58 16.37 7.94
CA LYS A 168 12.17 15.43 8.88
C LYS A 168 12.51 16.09 10.24
N ALA A 169 12.96 17.34 10.23
CA ALA A 169 13.34 18.06 11.44
C ALA A 169 12.13 18.38 12.34
N SER A 170 11.01 18.81 11.74
CA SER A 170 9.79 19.14 12.48
C SER A 170 9.00 17.89 12.87
N GLN A 171 8.76 16.99 11.92
CA GLN A 171 7.84 15.86 12.08
C GLN A 171 8.50 14.61 12.68
N LYS A 172 9.83 14.46 12.54
CA LYS A 172 10.64 13.34 13.05
C LYS A 172 10.22 11.93 12.56
N GLY A 173 9.28 11.84 11.63
CA GLY A 173 8.80 10.59 11.02
C GLY A 173 9.85 9.83 10.20
N LYS A 174 9.51 8.63 9.73
CA LYS A 174 10.39 7.78 8.91
C LYS A 174 9.84 7.67 7.49
N ILE A 175 10.71 7.43 6.51
CA ILE A 175 10.30 7.22 5.12
C ILE A 175 11.03 6.02 4.55
N GLY A 176 10.34 5.21 3.75
CA GLY A 176 10.90 4.03 3.12
C GLY A 176 10.15 3.58 1.86
N ILE A 177 10.50 2.39 1.40
CA ILE A 177 9.92 1.70 0.26
C ILE A 177 9.47 0.30 0.69
N THR A 178 8.36 -0.21 0.16
CA THR A 178 7.92 -1.60 0.41
C THR A 178 8.22 -2.44 -0.81
N ASN A 179 9.07 -3.45 -0.64
CA ASN A 179 9.39 -4.43 -1.67
C ASN A 179 8.70 -5.76 -1.35
N VAL A 180 8.13 -6.39 -2.37
CA VAL A 180 7.67 -7.78 -2.26
C VAL A 180 8.85 -8.69 -2.58
N THR A 181 9.06 -9.69 -1.72
CA THR A 181 10.10 -10.70 -1.90
C THR A 181 9.50 -12.09 -1.79
N LYS A 182 10.16 -13.06 -2.41
CA LYS A 182 9.90 -14.49 -2.23
C LYS A 182 11.17 -15.15 -1.75
N TRP A 183 11.04 -16.07 -0.81
CA TRP A 183 12.14 -16.96 -0.46
C TRP A 183 12.38 -17.94 -1.60
N MET A 184 13.64 -18.08 -2.01
CA MET A 184 14.04 -18.96 -3.11
C MET A 184 14.89 -20.09 -2.54
N ILE A 185 14.57 -21.31 -2.94
CA ILE A 185 15.34 -22.51 -2.59
C ILE A 185 15.88 -23.14 -3.88
N PRO A 186 17.09 -23.74 -3.86
CA PRO A 186 17.62 -24.44 -5.02
C PRO A 186 16.73 -25.62 -5.38
N TYR A 187 16.61 -25.90 -6.68
CA TYR A 187 15.80 -27.03 -7.18
C TYR A 187 16.46 -28.39 -6.88
N SER A 188 17.79 -28.44 -6.89
CA SER A 188 18.59 -29.60 -6.54
C SER A 188 19.89 -29.20 -5.84
N GLU A 189 20.63 -30.19 -5.32
CA GLU A 189 21.96 -30.01 -4.71
C GLU A 189 23.06 -29.64 -5.72
N SER A 190 22.72 -29.45 -7.01
CA SER A 190 23.72 -29.06 -8.00
C SER A 190 24.21 -27.62 -7.75
N LYS A 191 25.51 -27.39 -7.90
CA LYS A 191 26.10 -26.04 -7.76
C LYS A 191 25.37 -25.00 -8.62
N LYS A 192 24.92 -25.37 -9.83
CA LYS A 192 24.18 -24.46 -10.73
C LYS A 192 22.86 -23.98 -10.13
N ASP A 193 22.14 -24.86 -9.44
CA ASP A 193 20.85 -24.53 -8.82
C ASP A 193 21.04 -23.71 -7.54
N HIS A 194 22.08 -24.00 -6.75
CA HIS A 194 22.49 -23.15 -5.63
C HIS A 194 22.86 -21.74 -6.10
N ASP A 195 23.70 -21.62 -7.12
CA ASP A 195 24.09 -20.33 -7.68
C ASP A 195 22.87 -19.58 -8.26
N ALA A 196 21.90 -20.30 -8.84
CA ALA A 196 20.66 -19.69 -9.36
C ALA A 196 19.72 -19.20 -8.26
N ALA A 197 19.53 -19.99 -7.19
CA ALA A 197 18.75 -19.58 -6.03
C ALA A 197 19.38 -18.36 -5.36
N GLN A 198 20.71 -18.34 -5.18
CA GLN A 198 21.42 -17.19 -4.62
C GLN A 198 21.26 -15.95 -5.49
N ARG A 199 21.44 -16.04 -6.81
CA ARG A 199 21.18 -14.90 -7.72
C ARG A 199 19.75 -14.37 -7.61
N ALA A 200 18.77 -15.25 -7.44
CA ALA A 200 17.38 -14.85 -7.26
C ALA A 200 17.15 -14.16 -5.90
N ILE A 201 17.82 -14.61 -4.83
CA ILE A 201 17.80 -13.92 -3.53
C ILE A 201 18.50 -12.57 -3.63
N ASP A 202 19.70 -12.48 -4.21
CA ASP A 202 20.46 -11.24 -4.33
C ASP A 202 19.70 -10.18 -5.14
N PHE A 203 18.98 -10.62 -6.17
CA PHE A 203 18.15 -9.75 -7.00
C PHE A 203 16.95 -9.16 -6.24
N VAL A 204 16.47 -9.82 -5.18
CA VAL A 204 15.20 -9.46 -4.52
C VAL A 204 15.37 -9.04 -3.05
N PHE A 205 16.42 -9.51 -2.36
CA PHE A 205 16.53 -9.47 -0.90
C PHE A 205 17.96 -9.52 -0.31
N GLY A 206 19.00 -9.83 -1.08
CA GLY A 206 20.34 -10.20 -0.54
C GLY A 206 21.15 -9.11 0.19
N TRP A 207 20.55 -7.98 0.57
CA TRP A 207 21.27 -6.80 1.04
C TRP A 207 21.23 -6.60 2.57
N ASP A 208 20.43 -7.37 3.32
CA ASP A 208 20.11 -7.05 4.71
C ASP A 208 20.25 -8.21 5.72
N GLY A 209 20.84 -7.90 6.89
CA GLY A 209 20.58 -8.64 8.14
C GLY A 209 19.23 -8.21 8.73
N VAL A 210 18.39 -9.15 9.15
CA VAL A 210 16.96 -8.85 9.36
C VAL A 210 16.64 -8.39 10.79
N LYS A 211 16.51 -7.08 10.99
CA LYS A 211 15.88 -6.51 12.20
C LYS A 211 14.40 -6.25 11.94
N VAL A 212 13.55 -7.23 12.27
CA VAL A 212 12.09 -7.09 12.17
C VAL A 212 11.57 -6.14 13.25
N LYS A 213 10.83 -5.09 12.85
CA LYS A 213 10.26 -4.07 13.77
C LYS A 213 8.74 -4.09 13.86
N GLY A 214 8.07 -4.80 12.96
CA GLY A 214 6.62 -4.86 12.91
C GLY A 214 6.15 -5.83 11.83
N TYR A 215 4.90 -6.24 11.96
CA TYR A 215 4.24 -7.18 11.06
C TYR A 215 2.86 -6.64 10.71
N PHE A 216 2.51 -6.68 9.42
CA PHE A 216 1.21 -6.26 8.92
C PHE A 216 0.57 -7.41 8.16
N ALA A 217 -0.55 -7.94 8.68
CA ALA A 217 -1.32 -8.95 7.99
C ALA A 217 -2.07 -8.33 6.80
N TRP A 218 -1.84 -8.86 5.60
CA TRP A 218 -2.73 -8.60 4.46
C TRP A 218 -3.88 -9.61 4.48
N SER A 219 -5.13 -9.23 4.69
CA SER A 219 -5.67 -7.86 4.87
C SER A 219 -6.62 -7.76 6.06
N LEU A 220 -6.95 -6.54 6.48
CA LEU A 220 -7.95 -6.31 7.55
C LEU A 220 -9.33 -6.85 7.12
N LEU A 221 -9.74 -6.58 5.88
CA LEU A 221 -11.04 -6.94 5.30
C LEU A 221 -10.86 -7.66 3.97
N ASP A 222 -11.81 -8.54 3.63
CA ASP A 222 -11.94 -9.04 2.25
C ASP A 222 -12.15 -7.84 1.32
N ASN A 223 -11.38 -7.72 0.25
CA ASN A 223 -11.42 -6.55 -0.63
C ASN A 223 -11.37 -6.94 -2.11
N PHE A 224 -11.25 -5.95 -3.00
CA PHE A 224 -11.14 -6.18 -4.44
C PHE A 224 -9.71 -6.60 -4.82
N GLU A 225 -9.53 -7.87 -5.16
CA GLU A 225 -8.22 -8.48 -5.41
C GLU A 225 -7.85 -8.44 -6.90
N TRP A 226 -7.85 -7.22 -7.46
CA TRP A 226 -7.26 -6.95 -8.77
C TRP A 226 -7.88 -7.80 -9.89
N SER A 227 -7.09 -8.55 -10.65
CA SER A 227 -7.56 -9.42 -11.73
C SER A 227 -8.45 -10.57 -11.24
N GLU A 228 -8.40 -10.92 -9.96
CA GLU A 228 -9.27 -11.95 -9.36
C GLU A 228 -10.64 -11.39 -8.92
N GLY A 229 -10.83 -10.07 -8.92
CA GLY A 229 -12.08 -9.45 -8.46
C GLY A 229 -12.39 -9.78 -7.00
N TYR A 230 -13.61 -10.21 -6.69
CA TYR A 230 -14.02 -10.63 -5.35
C TYR A 230 -14.01 -12.16 -5.16
N THR A 231 -13.38 -12.89 -6.09
CA THR A 231 -13.31 -14.37 -6.02
C THR A 231 -12.30 -14.88 -4.98
N VAL A 232 -11.35 -14.03 -4.57
CA VAL A 232 -10.33 -14.33 -3.56
C VAL A 232 -10.56 -13.44 -2.32
N ARG A 233 -10.32 -14.01 -1.13
CA ARG A 233 -10.66 -13.40 0.16
C ARG A 233 -9.50 -13.47 1.15
N PHE A 234 -8.65 -12.43 1.16
CA PHE A 234 -7.50 -12.33 2.06
C PHE A 234 -7.81 -11.73 3.44
N GLY A 235 -9.02 -11.19 3.65
CA GLY A 235 -9.35 -10.51 4.89
C GLY A 235 -9.34 -11.43 6.10
N ILE A 236 -8.84 -10.94 7.23
CA ILE A 236 -9.09 -11.58 8.52
C ILE A 236 -10.53 -11.33 9.00
N ASN A 237 -11.19 -10.31 8.47
CA ASN A 237 -12.62 -10.10 8.59
C ASN A 237 -13.31 -10.32 7.23
N TYR A 238 -14.39 -11.08 7.25
CA TYR A 238 -15.24 -11.35 6.09
C TYR A 238 -16.10 -10.13 5.76
N ILE A 239 -16.26 -9.85 4.46
CA ILE A 239 -17.24 -8.87 3.96
C ILE A 239 -18.38 -9.60 3.26
N ASN A 240 -19.60 -9.35 3.74
CA ASN A 240 -20.81 -9.83 3.08
C ASN A 240 -21.22 -8.87 1.95
N TYR A 241 -20.74 -9.13 0.74
CA TYR A 241 -21.08 -8.32 -0.45
C TYR A 241 -22.57 -8.35 -0.84
N LYS A 242 -23.36 -9.29 -0.30
CA LYS A 242 -24.80 -9.43 -0.59
C LYS A 242 -25.70 -8.85 0.50
N ASP A 243 -25.15 -8.50 1.65
CA ASP A 243 -25.90 -8.05 2.83
C ASP A 243 -25.24 -6.79 3.39
N GLY A 244 -25.38 -5.67 2.65
CA GLY A 244 -25.00 -4.34 3.12
C GLY A 244 -23.52 -4.16 3.48
N LEU A 245 -22.62 -4.98 2.93
CA LEU A 245 -21.18 -4.97 3.23
C LEU A 245 -20.87 -5.20 4.72
N LYS A 246 -21.67 -6.00 5.43
CA LYS A 246 -21.41 -6.32 6.84
C LYS A 246 -20.01 -6.92 7.04
N ARG A 247 -19.30 -6.43 8.05
CA ARG A 247 -18.00 -6.94 8.50
C ARG A 247 -18.22 -8.02 9.56
N LEU A 248 -17.73 -9.23 9.31
CA LEU A 248 -17.85 -10.36 10.24
C LEU A 248 -16.46 -10.90 10.59
N PRO A 249 -16.10 -11.06 11.88
CA PRO A 249 -14.79 -11.58 12.25
C PRO A 249 -14.66 -13.05 11.85
N LYS A 250 -13.60 -13.40 11.10
CA LYS A 250 -13.22 -14.80 10.88
C LYS A 250 -12.45 -15.32 12.09
N ASP A 251 -12.18 -16.62 12.12
CA ASP A 251 -11.41 -17.22 13.23
C ASP A 251 -9.98 -16.66 13.31
N SER A 252 -9.39 -16.24 12.20
CA SER A 252 -8.09 -15.52 12.21
C SER A 252 -8.17 -14.17 12.93
N SER A 253 -9.27 -13.42 12.79
CA SER A 253 -9.49 -12.16 13.54
C SER A 253 -9.60 -12.41 15.04
N LYS A 254 -10.31 -13.48 15.44
CA LYS A 254 -10.40 -13.90 16.85
C LYS A 254 -9.03 -14.33 17.40
N TRP A 255 -8.28 -15.12 16.63
CA TRP A 255 -6.93 -15.56 17.00
C TRP A 255 -5.97 -14.39 17.19
N PHE A 256 -5.98 -13.40 16.29
CA PHE A 256 -5.19 -12.17 16.46
C PHE A 256 -5.60 -11.42 17.73
N LYS A 257 -6.90 -11.32 18.00
CA LYS A 257 -7.42 -10.68 19.21
C LYS A 257 -6.95 -11.34 20.50
N GLU A 258 -6.83 -12.67 20.51
CA GLU A 258 -6.32 -13.42 21.65
C GLU A 258 -4.81 -13.27 21.78
N SER A 259 -4.08 -13.41 20.66
CA SER A 259 -2.61 -13.37 20.62
C SER A 259 -2.04 -12.00 20.97
N LEU A 260 -2.73 -10.92 20.61
CA LEU A 260 -2.31 -9.54 20.92
C LEU A 260 -2.62 -9.12 22.36
N LYS A 261 -3.50 -9.84 23.08
CA LYS A 261 -3.78 -9.59 24.51
C LYS A 261 -2.75 -10.21 25.44
N SER A 262 -2.06 -11.27 25.00
CA SER A 262 -1.05 -11.99 25.79
C SER A 262 0.33 -11.32 25.78
N THR A 263 0.42 -10.07 25.33
CA THR A 263 1.68 -9.29 25.22
C THR A 263 1.57 -8.02 26.05
#